data_AF-A0A1M3B9P5-F1
#
_entry.id   AF-A0A1M3B9P5-F1
#
_cell.length_a   1.000
_cell.length_b   1.000
_cell.length_c   1.000
_cell.angle_alpha   90.00
_cell.angle_beta   90.00
_cell.angle_gamma   90.00
#
_symmetry.space_group_name_H-M   'P 1'
#
loop_
_entity.id
_entity.type
_entity.pdbx_description
1 polymer ?
#
loop_
_entity_poly.entity_id
_entity_poly.type
_entity_poly.pdbx_seq_one_letter_code
_entity_poly.pdbx_strand_id
1 'polypeptide(L)'
;MAAIEATAELARGSHSASGREQAVDSLRLLVQRANGAVRGRRERERALDDQEARLHGFDGPEAGAVRELIAALRGAAVELPDDLDRRVGSALELEGRAQEAGYVASELQRALGELGYELGPDFETVLVDQGFTDFSRPEWPGYAVRVRVGGRPPHLDFNVVRGASDRIDQASRDREVETEFCDGQGAVLAKLEKGGILADRTRVVGPGEMPIEIVAAGAPEESREVSRPAARERER
;
A
#
# COMPACT_ATOMS: atom_id res chain seq x y z
N MET A 1 -32.00 34.44 -1.09
CA MET A 1 -33.18 34.88 -0.29
C MET A 1 -33.74 36.20 -0.80
N ALA A 2 -32.94 37.25 -0.99
CA ALA A 2 -33.41 38.55 -1.50
C ALA A 2 -34.28 38.50 -2.79
N ALA A 3 -33.94 37.65 -3.77
CA ALA A 3 -34.74 37.51 -5.00
C ALA A 3 -36.11 36.83 -4.76
N ILE A 4 -36.21 35.92 -3.79
CA ILE A 4 -37.47 35.24 -3.42
C ILE A 4 -38.37 36.25 -2.69
N GLU A 5 -37.80 37.03 -1.78
CA GLU A 5 -38.51 38.08 -1.02
C GLU A 5 -39.05 39.18 -1.95
N ALA A 6 -38.22 39.69 -2.87
CA ALA A 6 -38.62 40.70 -3.85
C ALA A 6 -39.74 40.20 -4.78
N THR A 7 -39.69 38.93 -5.22
CA THR A 7 -40.73 38.35 -6.07
C THR A 7 -42.03 38.12 -5.30
N ALA A 8 -41.95 37.79 -4.01
CA ALA A 8 -43.11 37.65 -3.13
C ALA A 8 -43.77 38.99 -2.78
N GLU A 9 -43.02 40.09 -2.75
CA GLU A 9 -43.57 41.45 -2.63
C GLU A 9 -44.26 41.90 -3.93
N LEU A 10 -43.66 41.64 -5.09
CA LEU A 10 -44.28 41.92 -6.40
C LEU A 10 -45.60 41.16 -6.60
N ALA A 11 -45.68 39.91 -6.14
CA ALA A 11 -46.92 39.13 -6.15
C ALA A 11 -48.01 39.74 -5.27
N ARG A 12 -47.65 40.32 -4.12
CA ARG A 12 -48.57 40.98 -3.18
C ARG A 12 -49.02 42.36 -3.67
N GLY A 13 -48.18 43.08 -4.40
CA GLY A 13 -48.46 44.41 -4.95
C GLY A 13 -49.18 44.44 -6.28
N SER A 14 -49.33 43.30 -6.98
CA SER A 14 -49.93 43.27 -8.32
C SER A 14 -51.46 43.39 -8.29
N HIS A 15 -52.00 44.38 -9.00
CA HIS A 15 -53.44 44.68 -9.05
C HIS A 15 -54.20 43.95 -10.17
N SER A 16 -53.50 43.24 -11.07
CA SER A 16 -54.12 42.42 -12.13
C SER A 16 -54.06 40.93 -11.80
N ALA A 17 -55.06 40.16 -12.24
CA ALA A 17 -55.08 38.71 -12.04
C ALA A 17 -53.90 38.02 -12.74
N SER A 18 -53.61 38.40 -13.99
CA SER A 18 -52.49 37.86 -14.77
C SER A 18 -51.12 38.19 -14.17
N GLY A 19 -50.94 39.39 -13.62
CA GLY A 19 -49.68 39.78 -12.96
C GLY A 19 -49.42 39.04 -11.65
N ARG A 20 -50.48 38.72 -10.90
CA ARG A 20 -50.39 37.83 -9.73
C ARG A 20 -50.00 36.40 -10.13
N GLU A 21 -50.58 35.88 -11.20
CA GLU A 21 -50.30 34.53 -11.71
C GLU A 21 -48.83 34.37 -12.14
N GLN A 22 -48.33 35.31 -12.93
CA GLN A 22 -46.92 35.33 -13.36
C GLN A 22 -45.93 35.46 -12.19
N ALA A 23 -46.25 36.29 -11.19
CA ALA A 23 -45.41 36.45 -10.00
C ALA A 23 -45.41 35.17 -9.15
N VAL A 24 -46.53 34.47 -9.04
CA VAL A 24 -46.63 33.17 -8.36
C VAL A 24 -45.82 32.10 -9.09
N ASP A 25 -45.89 32.03 -10.41
CA ASP A 25 -45.11 31.05 -11.19
C ASP A 25 -43.60 31.35 -11.14
N SER A 26 -43.22 32.63 -11.18
CA SER A 26 -41.83 33.05 -10.97
C SER A 26 -41.31 32.68 -9.58
N LEU A 27 -42.14 32.87 -8.55
CA LEU A 27 -41.82 32.47 -7.18
C LEU A 27 -41.65 30.95 -7.07
N ARG A 28 -42.54 30.16 -7.69
CA ARG A 28 -42.43 28.70 -7.74
C ARG A 28 -41.10 28.25 -8.37
N LEU A 29 -40.71 28.84 -9.50
CA LEU A 29 -39.44 28.52 -10.17
C LEU A 29 -38.22 28.86 -9.30
N LEU A 30 -38.22 30.02 -8.62
CA LEU A 30 -37.14 30.41 -7.72
C LEU A 30 -37.03 29.47 -6.52
N VAL A 31 -38.16 29.10 -5.91
CA VAL A 31 -38.20 28.14 -4.80
C VAL A 31 -37.75 26.76 -5.27
N GLN A 32 -38.17 26.30 -6.44
CA GLN A 32 -37.71 25.03 -7.03
C GLN A 32 -36.20 25.01 -7.24
N ARG A 33 -35.61 26.08 -7.81
CA ARG A 33 -34.16 26.19 -7.98
C ARG A 33 -33.41 26.23 -6.65
N ALA A 34 -33.90 27.00 -5.69
CA ALA A 34 -33.29 27.08 -4.36
C ALA A 34 -33.32 25.72 -3.65
N ASN A 35 -34.46 25.02 -3.69
CA ASN A 35 -34.59 23.67 -3.14
C ASN A 35 -33.68 22.68 -3.87
N GLY A 36 -33.57 22.77 -5.19
CA GLY A 36 -32.64 21.97 -6.00
C GLY A 36 -31.19 22.17 -5.59
N ALA A 37 -30.76 23.42 -5.42
CA ALA A 37 -29.39 23.74 -4.97
C ALA A 37 -29.09 23.22 -3.56
N VAL A 38 -30.06 23.30 -2.64
CA VAL A 38 -29.92 22.74 -1.28
C VAL A 38 -29.86 21.21 -1.31
N ARG A 39 -30.69 20.55 -2.14
CA ARG A 39 -30.65 19.10 -2.33
C ARG A 39 -29.32 18.66 -2.92
N GLY A 40 -28.86 19.30 -4.01
CA GLY A 40 -27.58 18.99 -4.64
C GLY A 40 -26.40 19.18 -3.68
N ARG A 41 -26.41 20.23 -2.84
CA ARG A 41 -25.38 20.42 -1.81
C ARG A 41 -25.39 19.27 -0.79
N ARG A 42 -26.55 18.85 -0.31
CA ARG A 42 -26.69 17.74 0.65
C ARG A 42 -26.26 16.40 0.04
N GLU A 43 -26.65 16.14 -1.20
CA GLU A 43 -26.25 14.92 -1.94
C GLU A 43 -24.73 14.87 -2.12
N ARG A 44 -24.13 16.01 -2.47
CA ARG A 44 -22.69 16.16 -2.55
C ARG A 44 -21.99 15.94 -1.21
N GLU A 45 -22.47 16.57 -0.14
CA GLU A 45 -21.90 16.40 1.21
C GLU A 45 -21.93 14.93 1.63
N ARG A 46 -23.06 14.24 1.41
CA ARG A 46 -23.18 12.80 1.65
C ARG A 46 -22.21 11.97 0.83
N ALA A 47 -22.06 12.27 -0.47
CA ALA A 47 -21.12 11.56 -1.32
C ALA A 47 -19.68 11.72 -0.83
N LEU A 48 -19.30 12.90 -0.32
CA LEU A 48 -17.99 13.10 0.29
C LEU A 48 -17.85 12.34 1.63
N ASP A 49 -18.89 12.35 2.48
CA ASP A 49 -18.93 11.58 3.73
C ASP A 49 -18.76 10.08 3.48
N ASP A 50 -19.45 9.55 2.47
CA ASP A 50 -19.39 8.13 2.10
C ASP A 50 -17.97 7.74 1.64
N GLN A 51 -17.31 8.60 0.84
CA GLN A 51 -15.94 8.35 0.39
C GLN A 51 -14.93 8.45 1.54
N GLU A 52 -15.11 9.39 2.45
CA GLU A 52 -14.27 9.55 3.64
C GLU A 52 -14.42 8.36 4.60
N ALA A 53 -15.65 7.87 4.80
CA ALA A 53 -15.93 6.71 5.63
C ALA A 53 -15.23 5.43 5.12
N ARG A 54 -15.07 5.28 3.79
CA ARG A 54 -14.34 4.15 3.22
C ARG A 54 -12.85 4.16 3.53
N LEU A 55 -12.26 5.34 3.73
CA LEU A 55 -10.84 5.51 4.08
C LEU A 55 -10.58 5.28 5.58
N HIS A 56 -11.63 5.06 6.38
CA HIS A 56 -11.49 4.83 7.81
C HIS A 56 -10.71 3.54 8.10
N GLY A 57 -9.68 3.64 8.96
CA GLY A 57 -8.81 2.51 9.31
C GLY A 57 -7.58 2.35 8.42
N PHE A 58 -7.42 3.18 7.39
CA PHE A 58 -6.20 3.25 6.59
C PHE A 58 -5.51 4.58 6.86
N ASP A 59 -4.35 4.55 7.51
CA ASP A 59 -3.60 5.75 7.93
C ASP A 59 -2.37 6.06 7.07
N GLY A 60 -2.15 5.30 6.01
CA GLY A 60 -1.00 5.51 5.13
C GLY A 60 -1.11 6.74 4.22
N PRO A 61 -0.03 7.02 3.47
CA PRO A 61 0.14 8.25 2.70
C PRO A 61 -0.93 8.42 1.62
N GLU A 62 -1.42 7.33 1.04
CA GLU A 62 -2.33 7.39 -0.10
C GLU A 62 -3.75 7.64 0.37
N ALA A 63 -4.15 7.03 1.47
CA ALA A 63 -5.39 7.39 2.15
C ALA A 63 -5.36 8.84 2.64
N GLY A 64 -4.21 9.31 3.14
CA GLY A 64 -3.99 10.70 3.52
C GLY A 64 -4.19 11.70 2.37
N ALA A 65 -3.55 11.45 1.23
CA ALA A 65 -3.66 12.29 0.05
C ALA A 65 -5.11 12.40 -0.47
N VAL A 66 -5.87 11.30 -0.43
CA VAL A 66 -7.29 11.32 -0.82
C VAL A 66 -8.14 12.05 0.22
N ARG A 67 -7.86 11.92 1.52
CA ARG A 67 -8.54 12.71 2.57
C ARG A 67 -8.31 14.21 2.38
N GLU A 68 -7.10 14.64 2.05
CA GLU A 68 -6.81 16.04 1.73
C GLU A 68 -7.59 16.52 0.50
N LEU A 69 -7.69 15.70 -0.55
CA LEU A 69 -8.50 15.99 -1.73
C LEU A 69 -9.99 16.15 -1.36
N ILE A 70 -10.55 15.24 -0.56
CA ILE A 70 -11.94 15.32 -0.07
C ILE A 70 -12.15 16.60 0.72
N ALA A 71 -11.23 16.97 1.62
CA ALA A 71 -11.31 18.21 2.39
C ALA A 71 -11.29 19.45 1.49
N ALA A 72 -10.44 19.48 0.46
CA ALA A 72 -10.41 20.56 -0.53
C ALA A 72 -11.74 20.65 -1.31
N LEU A 73 -12.31 19.50 -1.69
CA LEU A 73 -13.62 19.45 -2.35
C LEU A 73 -14.76 19.94 -1.46
N ARG A 74 -14.70 19.77 -0.13
CA ARG A 74 -15.72 20.35 0.78
C ARG A 74 -15.67 21.88 0.79
N GLY A 75 -14.48 22.47 0.70
CA GLY A 75 -14.28 23.93 0.71
C GLY A 75 -14.61 24.63 -0.61
N ALA A 76 -14.65 23.91 -1.73
CA ALA A 76 -14.81 24.47 -3.06
C ALA A 76 -16.24 24.31 -3.60
N ALA A 77 -16.82 25.34 -4.20
CA ALA A 77 -18.12 25.26 -4.90
C ALA A 77 -18.01 24.68 -6.33
N VAL A 78 -17.25 23.59 -6.49
CA VAL A 78 -16.96 22.91 -7.78
C VAL A 78 -17.67 21.58 -7.89
N GLU A 79 -18.10 21.13 -9.07
CA GLU A 79 -18.68 19.78 -9.20
C GLU A 79 -17.70 18.69 -8.72
N LEU A 80 -18.24 17.58 -8.19
CA LEU A 80 -17.40 16.46 -7.77
C LEU A 80 -16.69 15.88 -9.00
N PRO A 81 -15.38 15.60 -8.91
CA PRO A 81 -14.67 14.92 -9.98
C PRO A 81 -15.29 13.54 -10.22
N ASP A 82 -15.59 13.23 -11.48
CA ASP A 82 -16.13 11.91 -11.89
C ASP A 82 -15.22 10.74 -11.51
N ASP A 83 -13.93 11.01 -11.27
CA ASP A 83 -12.93 10.02 -10.96
C ASP A 83 -12.61 9.86 -9.46
N LEU A 84 -13.30 10.58 -8.58
CA LEU A 84 -13.05 10.51 -7.13
C LEU A 84 -13.18 9.07 -6.60
N ASP A 85 -14.23 8.35 -7.01
CA ASP A 85 -14.46 6.97 -6.58
C ASP A 85 -13.31 6.03 -6.97
N ARG A 86 -12.81 6.19 -8.21
CA ARG A 86 -11.66 5.44 -8.70
C ARG A 86 -10.39 5.76 -7.91
N ARG A 87 -10.16 7.03 -7.55
CA ARG A 87 -9.01 7.44 -6.73
C ARG A 87 -9.07 6.85 -5.33
N VAL A 88 -10.23 6.90 -4.69
CA VAL A 88 -10.46 6.26 -3.38
C VAL A 88 -10.21 4.76 -3.47
N GLY A 89 -10.78 4.09 -4.47
CA GLY A 89 -10.54 2.66 -4.71
C GLY A 89 -9.07 2.31 -4.90
N SER A 90 -8.35 3.09 -5.72
CA SER A 90 -6.91 2.89 -5.95
C SER A 90 -6.07 3.10 -4.69
N ALA A 91 -6.41 4.11 -3.87
CA ALA A 91 -5.73 4.33 -2.59
C ALA A 91 -5.94 3.16 -1.63
N LEU A 92 -7.19 2.70 -1.48
CA LEU A 92 -7.52 1.54 -0.63
C LEU A 92 -6.82 0.26 -1.08
N GLU A 93 -6.74 0.02 -2.39
CA GLU A 93 -6.00 -1.13 -2.92
C GLU A 93 -4.50 -1.06 -2.61
N LEU A 94 -3.91 0.13 -2.69
CA LEU A 94 -2.48 0.31 -2.45
C LEU A 94 -2.14 0.17 -0.96
N GLU A 95 -2.93 0.79 -0.10
CA GLU A 95 -2.83 0.67 1.36
C GLU A 95 -3.06 -0.77 1.84
N GLY A 96 -4.08 -1.44 1.30
CA GLY A 96 -4.35 -2.84 1.60
C GLY A 96 -3.17 -3.74 1.23
N ARG A 97 -2.55 -3.53 0.07
CA ARG A 97 -1.34 -4.28 -0.34
C ARG A 97 -0.16 -4.00 0.57
N ALA A 98 0.04 -2.75 1.01
CA ALA A 98 1.12 -2.39 1.92
C ALA A 98 0.93 -3.07 3.29
N GLN A 99 -0.30 -3.07 3.81
CA GLN A 99 -0.64 -3.74 5.07
C GLN A 99 -0.49 -5.26 4.97
N GLU A 100 -0.93 -5.88 3.87
CA GLU A 100 -0.72 -7.30 3.59
C GLU A 100 0.77 -7.65 3.54
N ALA A 101 1.57 -6.85 2.82
CA ALA A 101 3.01 -7.08 2.71
C ALA A 101 3.72 -6.98 4.08
N GLY A 102 3.38 -5.97 4.89
CA GLY A 102 3.89 -5.83 6.26
C GLY A 102 3.50 -7.02 7.14
N TYR A 103 2.23 -7.44 7.09
CA TYR A 103 1.76 -8.62 7.82
C TYR A 103 2.55 -9.88 7.46
N VAL A 104 2.74 -10.14 6.16
CA VAL A 104 3.52 -11.31 5.70
C VAL A 104 4.98 -11.23 6.15
N ALA A 105 5.61 -10.06 6.08
CA ALA A 105 6.99 -9.87 6.48
C ALA A 105 7.17 -10.04 8.01
N SER A 106 6.26 -9.49 8.83
CA SER A 106 6.21 -9.69 10.29
C SER A 106 6.07 -11.17 10.66
N GLU A 107 5.12 -11.87 10.03
CA GLU A 107 4.88 -13.29 10.31
C GLU A 107 6.04 -14.18 9.85
N LEU A 108 6.71 -13.83 8.74
CA LEU A 108 7.93 -14.48 8.29
C LEU A 108 9.07 -14.28 9.29
N GLN A 109 9.28 -13.05 9.76
CA GLN A 109 10.29 -12.74 10.78
C GLN A 109 10.04 -13.54 12.05
N ARG A 110 8.79 -13.59 12.52
CA ARG A 110 8.39 -14.38 13.69
C ARG A 110 8.65 -15.87 13.48
N ALA A 111 8.23 -16.43 12.34
CA ALA A 111 8.40 -17.84 12.01
C ALA A 111 9.88 -18.24 11.97
N LEU A 112 10.73 -17.43 11.33
CA LEU A 112 12.17 -17.65 11.23
C LEU A 112 12.85 -17.51 12.61
N GLY A 113 12.51 -16.49 13.39
CA GLY A 113 13.05 -16.32 14.74
C GLY A 113 12.72 -17.50 15.68
N GLU A 114 11.48 -18.00 15.61
CA GLU A 114 11.07 -19.19 16.39
C GLU A 114 11.78 -20.48 15.97
N LEU A 115 12.34 -20.53 14.76
CA LEU A 115 13.12 -21.66 14.24
C LEU A 115 14.63 -21.50 14.49
N GLY A 116 15.04 -20.44 15.19
CA GLY A 116 16.44 -20.19 15.56
C GLY A 116 17.28 -19.52 14.47
N TYR A 117 16.63 -18.89 13.48
CA TYR A 117 17.34 -18.01 12.55
C TYR A 117 17.65 -16.67 13.20
N GLU A 118 18.78 -16.09 12.83
CA GLU A 118 19.20 -14.74 13.21
C GLU A 118 18.77 -13.76 12.12
N LEU A 119 17.97 -12.78 12.53
CA LEU A 119 17.42 -11.75 11.66
C LEU A 119 17.86 -10.37 12.16
N GLY A 120 18.07 -9.43 11.24
CA GLY A 120 18.34 -8.03 11.60
C GLY A 120 17.11 -7.36 12.24
N PRO A 121 17.32 -6.29 13.04
CA PRO A 121 16.24 -5.59 13.74
C PRO A 121 15.19 -4.98 12.78
N ASP A 122 15.62 -4.62 11.57
CA ASP A 122 14.77 -3.99 10.55
C ASP A 122 14.34 -4.97 9.44
N PHE A 123 14.33 -6.28 9.71
CA PHE A 123 14.06 -7.30 8.68
C PHE A 123 12.75 -7.05 7.94
N GLU A 124 11.64 -6.81 8.66
CA GLU A 124 10.33 -6.54 8.08
C GLU A 124 10.38 -5.32 7.15
N THR A 125 10.86 -4.18 7.67
CA THR A 125 10.91 -2.91 6.94
C THR A 125 11.80 -3.00 5.70
N VAL A 126 12.98 -3.61 5.82
CA VAL A 126 13.90 -3.80 4.70
C VAL A 126 13.30 -4.72 3.64
N LEU A 127 12.62 -5.80 4.04
CA LEU A 127 11.99 -6.71 3.09
C LEU A 127 10.88 -6.03 2.29
N VAL A 128 10.06 -5.19 2.95
CA VAL A 128 8.97 -4.45 2.31
C VAL A 128 9.50 -3.33 1.41
N ASP A 129 10.46 -2.53 1.89
CA ASP A 129 10.92 -1.33 1.20
C ASP A 129 11.96 -1.63 0.11
N GLN A 130 12.91 -2.54 0.38
CA GLN A 130 14.00 -2.87 -0.53
C GLN A 130 13.70 -4.11 -1.39
N GLY A 131 12.66 -4.86 -1.03
CA GLY A 131 12.26 -6.08 -1.73
C GLY A 131 13.17 -7.28 -1.49
N PHE A 132 14.22 -7.15 -0.67
CA PHE A 132 15.05 -8.28 -0.25
C PHE A 132 15.73 -8.01 1.09
N THR A 133 16.06 -9.08 1.80
CA THR A 133 16.90 -9.03 3.00
C THR A 133 17.57 -10.39 3.22
N ASP A 134 18.58 -10.42 4.09
CA ASP A 134 19.35 -11.63 4.39
C ASP A 134 19.12 -12.03 5.86
N PHE A 135 19.08 -13.33 6.12
CA PHE A 135 19.04 -13.90 7.48
C PHE A 135 19.99 -15.08 7.57
N SER A 136 20.51 -15.38 8.76
CA SER A 136 21.52 -16.42 8.97
C SER A 136 21.10 -17.43 10.03
N ARG A 137 21.92 -18.46 10.23
CA ARG A 137 21.87 -19.33 11.40
C ARG A 137 23.24 -19.40 12.05
N PRO A 138 23.33 -19.49 13.38
CA PRO A 138 24.60 -19.61 14.09
C PRO A 138 25.44 -20.81 13.60
N GLU A 139 24.77 -21.89 13.19
CA GLU A 139 25.44 -23.12 12.73
C GLU A 139 26.06 -22.99 11.32
N TRP A 140 25.79 -21.92 10.59
CA TRP A 140 26.24 -21.68 9.21
C TRP A 140 27.18 -20.47 9.09
N PRO A 141 28.34 -20.47 9.76
CA PRO A 141 29.25 -19.33 9.72
C PRO A 141 29.70 -19.04 8.28
N GLY A 142 29.54 -17.78 7.85
CA GLY A 142 29.89 -17.32 6.50
C GLY A 142 28.81 -17.50 5.44
N TYR A 143 27.64 -18.04 5.83
CA TYR A 143 26.46 -18.20 4.96
C TYR A 143 25.29 -17.37 5.47
N ALA A 144 24.42 -16.99 4.54
CA ALA A 144 23.12 -16.42 4.82
C ALA A 144 22.11 -16.95 3.80
N VAL A 145 20.83 -16.74 4.07
CA VAL A 145 19.75 -16.95 3.12
C VAL A 145 19.20 -15.59 2.78
N ARG A 146 19.25 -15.26 1.49
CA ARG A 146 18.59 -14.08 0.94
C ARG A 146 17.14 -14.42 0.63
N VAL A 147 16.21 -13.67 1.20
CA VAL A 147 14.81 -13.66 0.78
C VAL A 147 14.57 -12.46 -0.13
N ARG A 148 13.82 -12.66 -1.22
CA ARG A 148 13.39 -11.59 -2.13
C ARG A 148 11.90 -11.66 -2.38
N VAL A 149 11.24 -10.51 -2.45
CA VAL A 149 9.84 -10.38 -2.87
C VAL A 149 9.77 -10.22 -4.38
N GLY A 150 8.99 -11.06 -5.04
CA GLY A 150 8.87 -11.09 -6.50
C GLY A 150 7.44 -11.00 -7.01
N GLY A 151 7.29 -10.39 -8.20
CA GLY A 151 6.19 -10.60 -9.14
C GLY A 151 4.78 -10.19 -8.74
N ARG A 152 3.82 -10.59 -9.59
CA ARG A 152 2.37 -10.51 -9.37
C ARG A 152 1.73 -11.77 -9.97
N PRO A 153 1.17 -12.71 -9.18
CA PRO A 153 0.99 -12.65 -7.72
C PRO A 153 2.32 -12.61 -6.93
N PRO A 154 2.30 -12.06 -5.71
CA PRO A 154 3.50 -11.96 -4.89
C PRO A 154 4.02 -13.36 -4.53
N HIS A 155 5.34 -13.54 -4.61
CA HIS A 155 6.04 -14.73 -4.17
C HIS A 155 7.32 -14.35 -3.43
N LEU A 156 7.82 -15.27 -2.62
CA LEU A 156 9.09 -15.16 -1.92
C LEU A 156 10.10 -16.12 -2.53
N ASP A 157 11.23 -15.58 -2.99
CA ASP A 157 12.37 -16.35 -3.45
C ASP A 157 13.41 -16.43 -2.35
N PHE A 158 13.86 -17.65 -2.04
CA PHE A 158 14.91 -17.90 -1.07
C PHE A 158 16.14 -18.43 -1.79
N ASN A 159 17.29 -17.82 -1.52
CA ASN A 159 18.56 -18.24 -2.10
C ASN A 159 19.64 -18.26 -1.03
N VAL A 160 20.35 -19.38 -0.89
CA VAL A 160 21.54 -19.42 -0.04
C VAL A 160 22.61 -18.56 -0.70
N VAL A 161 23.26 -17.73 0.10
CA VAL A 161 24.36 -16.85 -0.32
C VAL A 161 25.51 -17.01 0.67
N ARG A 162 26.73 -16.69 0.24
CA ARG A 162 27.90 -16.77 1.13
C ARG A 162 28.95 -15.70 0.85
N GLY A 163 29.80 -15.48 1.84
CA GLY A 163 31.03 -14.72 1.66
C GLY A 163 32.05 -15.43 0.77
N ALA A 164 33.10 -14.68 0.38
CA ALA A 164 34.28 -15.27 -0.24
C ALA A 164 34.97 -16.23 0.74
N SER A 165 35.44 -17.37 0.23
CA SER A 165 36.08 -18.43 1.01
C SER A 165 37.10 -19.15 0.12
N ASP A 166 38.23 -19.54 0.70
CA ASP A 166 39.33 -20.26 0.07
C ASP A 166 39.39 -21.75 0.50
N ARG A 167 38.31 -22.25 1.10
CA ARG A 167 38.22 -23.64 1.56
C ARG A 167 38.32 -24.64 0.42
N ILE A 168 39.08 -25.72 0.65
CA ILE A 168 39.23 -26.83 -0.30
C ILE A 168 37.92 -27.62 -0.44
N ASP A 169 37.15 -27.75 0.64
CA ASP A 169 35.89 -28.49 0.71
C ASP A 169 34.64 -27.64 0.41
N GLN A 170 34.81 -26.44 -0.16
CA GLN A 170 33.76 -25.43 -0.30
C GLN A 170 32.49 -25.96 -1.00
N ALA A 171 32.63 -26.71 -2.10
CA ALA A 171 31.48 -27.24 -2.83
C ALA A 171 30.67 -28.27 -2.02
N SER A 172 31.33 -29.04 -1.15
CA SER A 172 30.65 -29.98 -0.25
C SER A 172 29.91 -29.23 0.85
N ARG A 173 30.53 -28.18 1.41
CA ARG A 173 29.91 -27.34 2.44
C ARG A 173 28.72 -26.55 1.90
N ASP A 174 28.83 -26.01 0.68
CA ASP A 174 27.74 -25.32 -0.02
C ASP A 174 26.50 -26.23 -0.12
N ARG A 175 26.69 -27.48 -0.56
CA ARG A 175 25.60 -28.47 -0.67
C ARG A 175 25.02 -28.87 0.70
N GLU A 176 25.85 -28.96 1.73
CA GLU A 176 25.39 -29.29 3.10
C GLU A 176 24.43 -28.22 3.62
N VAL A 177 24.82 -26.94 3.51
CA VAL A 177 24.01 -25.80 3.96
C VAL A 177 22.72 -25.69 3.13
N GLU A 178 22.79 -25.86 1.81
CA GLU A 178 21.60 -25.87 0.95
C GLU A 178 20.64 -27.02 1.30
N THR A 179 21.17 -28.22 1.56
CA THR A 179 20.35 -29.36 2.02
C THR A 179 19.62 -29.03 3.32
N GLU A 180 20.34 -28.52 4.31
CA GLU A 180 19.75 -28.21 5.62
C GLU A 180 18.68 -27.11 5.52
N PHE A 181 18.91 -26.08 4.71
CA PHE A 181 17.89 -25.06 4.46
C PHE A 181 16.67 -25.62 3.73
N CYS A 182 16.87 -26.40 2.66
CA CYS A 182 15.79 -27.04 1.91
C CYS A 182 14.92 -27.95 2.78
N ASP A 183 15.54 -28.74 3.67
CA ASP A 183 14.85 -29.62 4.61
C ASP A 183 14.07 -28.82 5.67
N GLY A 184 14.59 -27.65 6.08
CA GLY A 184 13.93 -26.74 7.03
C GLY A 184 12.72 -25.98 6.49
N GLN A 185 12.53 -25.88 5.17
CA GLN A 185 11.46 -25.07 4.57
C GLN A 185 10.05 -25.50 5.01
N GLY A 186 9.81 -26.80 5.20
CA GLY A 186 8.51 -27.30 5.63
C GLY A 186 8.11 -26.77 7.01
N ALA A 187 9.07 -26.56 7.91
CA ALA A 187 8.81 -26.00 9.23
C ALA A 187 8.45 -24.51 9.16
N VAL A 188 9.08 -23.75 8.26
CA VAL A 188 8.74 -22.34 8.00
C VAL A 188 7.30 -22.23 7.49
N LEU A 189 6.94 -23.02 6.47
CA LEU A 189 5.58 -23.02 5.92
C LEU A 189 4.53 -23.38 6.97
N ALA A 190 4.78 -24.40 7.79
CA ALA A 190 3.87 -24.78 8.87
C ALA A 190 3.71 -23.69 9.96
N LYS A 191 4.72 -22.85 10.17
CA LYS A 191 4.66 -21.71 11.09
C LYS A 191 3.86 -20.54 10.50
N LEU A 192 4.07 -20.24 9.22
CA LEU A 192 3.30 -19.24 8.47
C LEU A 192 1.82 -19.61 8.41
N GLU A 193 1.49 -20.88 8.17
CA GLU A 193 0.10 -21.36 8.15
C GLU A 193 -0.60 -21.14 9.50
N LYS A 194 0.10 -21.38 10.62
CA LYS A 194 -0.42 -21.07 11.97
C LYS A 194 -0.63 -19.56 12.18
N GLY A 195 0.13 -18.73 11.48
CA GLY A 195 -0.06 -17.28 11.38
C GLY A 195 -1.15 -16.87 10.38
N GLY A 196 -1.89 -17.82 9.79
CA GLY A 196 -2.95 -17.52 8.83
C GLY A 196 -2.47 -17.24 7.40
N ILE A 197 -1.18 -17.45 7.10
CA ILE A 197 -0.61 -17.28 5.78
C ILE A 197 -0.49 -18.64 5.11
N LEU A 198 -1.35 -18.88 4.12
CA LEU A 198 -1.23 -20.07 3.27
C LEU A 198 -0.23 -19.78 2.15
N ALA A 199 0.88 -20.51 2.16
CA ALA A 199 1.93 -20.38 1.15
C ALA A 199 2.26 -21.76 0.55
N ASP A 200 2.30 -21.82 -0.78
CA ASP A 200 2.66 -23.03 -1.52
C ASP A 200 4.04 -22.87 -2.16
N ARG A 201 4.77 -23.98 -2.22
CA ARG A 201 6.08 -24.02 -2.88
C ARG A 201 5.89 -24.21 -4.38
N THR A 202 6.16 -23.16 -5.15
CA THR A 202 5.94 -23.14 -6.61
C THR A 202 7.16 -23.59 -7.41
N ARG A 203 8.37 -23.35 -6.91
CA ARG A 203 9.63 -23.72 -7.56
C ARG A 203 10.66 -24.19 -6.53
N VAL A 204 11.40 -25.24 -6.89
CA VAL A 204 12.50 -25.79 -6.09
C VAL A 204 13.65 -26.09 -7.02
N VAL A 205 14.85 -25.73 -6.59
CA VAL A 205 16.11 -26.13 -7.20
C VAL A 205 16.82 -27.00 -6.16
N GLY A 206 17.34 -28.15 -6.58
CA GLY A 206 17.99 -29.09 -5.68
C GLY A 206 19.33 -28.55 -5.14
N PRO A 207 19.76 -29.01 -3.94
CA PRO A 207 21.07 -28.64 -3.40
C PRO A 207 22.22 -28.94 -4.37
N GLY A 208 23.07 -27.95 -4.64
CA GLY A 208 24.22 -28.03 -5.52
C GLY A 208 23.90 -28.08 -7.02
N GLU A 209 22.64 -27.92 -7.43
CA GLU A 209 22.28 -27.80 -8.85
C GLU A 209 22.67 -26.45 -9.45
N MET A 210 22.73 -25.41 -8.62
CA MET A 210 23.15 -24.07 -9.01
C MET A 210 24.31 -23.61 -8.11
N PRO A 211 25.28 -22.85 -8.66
CA PRO A 211 26.35 -22.29 -7.84
C PRO A 211 25.80 -21.23 -6.88
N ILE A 212 26.21 -21.29 -5.61
CA ILE A 212 25.85 -20.30 -4.59
C ILE A 212 26.36 -18.91 -4.97
N GLU A 213 25.51 -17.89 -4.80
CA GLU A 213 25.87 -16.49 -5.01
C GLU A 213 26.91 -16.05 -3.98
N ILE A 214 28.06 -15.56 -4.46
CA ILE A 214 29.11 -14.99 -3.62
C ILE A 214 28.82 -13.50 -3.44
N VAL A 215 28.56 -13.09 -2.20
CA VAL A 215 28.35 -11.71 -1.80
C VAL A 215 29.60 -11.17 -1.11
N ALA A 216 29.94 -9.91 -1.35
CA ALA A 216 31.06 -9.27 -0.65
C ALA A 216 30.81 -9.29 0.86
N ALA A 217 31.79 -9.73 1.65
CA ALA A 217 31.64 -9.86 3.09
C ALA A 217 31.38 -8.49 3.75
N GLY A 218 30.30 -8.42 4.54
CA GLY A 218 29.76 -7.25 5.23
C GLY A 218 28.23 -7.44 5.38
N ALA A 219 27.79 -8.44 6.15
CA ALA A 219 27.48 -8.39 7.59
C ALA A 219 26.04 -7.87 7.85
N PRO A 220 25.25 -8.54 8.70
CA PRO A 220 23.98 -7.98 9.17
C PRO A 220 24.29 -6.89 10.19
N GLU A 221 24.35 -5.63 9.77
CA GLU A 221 24.14 -4.44 10.62
C GLU A 221 24.12 -3.16 9.78
N GLU A 222 23.10 -2.34 10.06
CA GLU A 222 22.91 -0.93 9.71
C GLU A 222 22.90 -0.51 8.22
N SER A 223 21.72 0.01 7.83
CA SER A 223 21.64 1.30 7.15
C SER A 223 22.54 1.46 5.93
N ARG A 224 22.18 0.82 4.81
CA ARG A 224 22.51 1.42 3.52
C ARG A 224 21.64 2.66 3.32
N GLU A 225 22.13 3.77 3.87
CA GLU A 225 21.78 5.10 3.40
C GLU A 225 21.84 5.13 1.87
N VAL A 226 20.75 5.64 1.32
CA VAL A 226 20.46 5.75 -0.10
C VAL A 226 21.56 6.56 -0.79
N SER A 227 22.49 5.88 -1.46
CA SER A 227 23.30 6.49 -2.51
C SER A 227 22.46 6.62 -3.78
N ARG A 228 21.67 7.70 -3.86
CA ARG A 228 21.12 8.21 -5.12
C ARG A 228 22.30 8.52 -6.07
N PRO A 229 22.35 7.98 -7.30
CA PRO A 229 23.30 8.48 -8.28
C PRO A 229 22.88 9.90 -8.66
N ALA A 230 23.78 10.86 -8.40
CA ALA A 230 23.65 12.23 -8.89
C ALA A 230 23.42 12.20 -10.41
N ALA A 231 22.31 12.82 -10.82
CA ALA A 231 22.02 13.08 -12.22
C ALA A 231 23.23 13.78 -12.85
N ARG A 232 23.82 13.14 -13.87
CA ARG A 232 24.80 13.80 -14.72
C ARG A 232 24.11 14.97 -15.41
N GLU A 233 24.45 16.18 -14.96
CA GLU A 233 24.28 17.39 -15.75
C GLU A 233 24.86 17.15 -17.13
N ARG A 234 24.00 17.29 -18.14
CA ARG A 234 24.41 17.47 -19.52
C ARG A 234 25.04 18.85 -19.59
N GLU A 235 26.34 18.92 -19.87
CA GLU A 235 26.97 20.15 -20.33
C GLU A 235 27.54 19.95 -21.74
N ARG A 236 26.93 20.68 -22.68
CA ARG A 236 27.36 21.09 -24.04
C ARG A 236 27.22 20.09 -25.18
#